data_AF-A0A919CAX4-F1
#
_entry.id   AF-A0A919CAX4-F1
#
_cell.length_a   1.000
_cell.length_b   1.000
_cell.length_c   1.000
_cell.angle_alpha   90.00
_cell.angle_beta   90.00
_cell.angle_gamma   90.00
#
_symmetry.space_group_name_H-M   'P 1'
#
loop_
_entity.id
_entity.type
_entity.pdbx_description
1 polymer ?
#
loop_
_entity_poly.entity_id
_entity_poly.type
_entity_poly.pdbx_seq_one_letter_code
_entity_poly.pdbx_strand_id
1 'polypeptide(L)'
;MTLHEEDPATPPEGSTTPPADAVGARPRTEVEAALRDLEAEAAAPHRQTQISRGALAGYIWVLGSAQTTPVTGDQSSAAPNDEQITAELTSAERQLTDPVRRDIPREYVQGVWDALAWVTGRSDKKP
;
A
#
# COMPACT_ATOMS: atom_id res chain seq x y z
N MET A 1 -42.56 -4.42 39.74
CA MET A 1 -42.85 -4.86 38.36
C MET A 1 -42.92 -3.60 37.52
N THR A 2 -41.79 -3.20 36.95
CA THR A 2 -41.67 -2.05 36.05
C THR A 2 -40.62 -2.45 35.03
N LEU A 3 -41.08 -2.77 33.83
CA LEU A 3 -40.26 -3.14 32.68
C LEU A 3 -39.48 -1.87 32.27
N HIS A 4 -38.15 -1.92 32.30
CA HIS A 4 -37.34 -0.94 31.59
C HIS A 4 -37.26 -1.40 30.13
N GLU A 5 -37.79 -0.55 29.27
CA GLU A 5 -37.71 -0.62 27.81
C GLU A 5 -36.27 -0.84 27.35
N GLU A 6 -36.13 -1.76 26.39
CA GLU A 6 -34.89 -2.03 25.69
C GLU A 6 -34.52 -0.83 24.82
N ASP A 7 -33.32 -0.30 25.00
CA ASP A 7 -32.68 0.59 24.05
C ASP A 7 -31.93 -0.28 23.04
N PRO A 8 -32.40 -0.44 21.78
CA PRO A 8 -31.62 -1.12 20.77
C PRO A 8 -30.42 -0.23 20.43
N ALA A 9 -29.26 -0.61 20.98
CA ALA A 9 -27.96 -0.09 20.60
C ALA A 9 -27.89 0.05 19.07
N THR A 10 -27.73 1.29 18.63
CA THR A 10 -27.47 1.61 17.22
C THR A 10 -26.21 0.85 16.81
N PRO A 11 -26.24 0.02 15.75
CA PRO A 11 -25.02 -0.61 15.27
C PRO A 11 -24.05 0.50 14.83
N PRO A 12 -22.74 0.39 15.12
CA PRO A 12 -21.77 1.38 14.62
C PRO A 12 -21.82 1.39 13.10
N GLU A 13 -22.19 2.55 12.55
CA GLU A 13 -22.11 2.84 11.13
C GLU A 13 -20.66 2.67 10.65
N GLY A 14 -20.48 2.01 9.50
CA GLY A 14 -19.25 2.15 8.72
C GLY A 14 -18.34 0.94 8.62
N SER A 15 -18.84 -0.30 8.65
CA SER A 15 -18.14 -1.37 7.93
C SER A 15 -18.43 -1.20 6.44
N THR A 16 -17.81 -0.20 5.82
CA THR A 16 -17.76 -0.12 4.35
C THR A 16 -17.03 -1.37 3.89
N THR A 17 -17.79 -2.39 3.49
CA THR A 17 -17.24 -3.49 2.72
C THR A 17 -16.43 -2.86 1.60
N PRO A 18 -15.12 -3.16 1.48
CA PRO A 18 -14.33 -2.64 0.40
C PRO A 18 -15.05 -2.96 -0.91
N PRO A 19 -15.08 -2.03 -1.89
CA PRO A 19 -15.60 -2.36 -3.20
C PRO A 19 -14.94 -3.66 -3.69
N ALA A 20 -15.65 -4.48 -4.46
CA ALA A 20 -15.15 -5.78 -4.93
C ALA A 20 -13.83 -5.69 -5.74
N ASP A 21 -13.42 -4.48 -6.11
CA ASP A 21 -12.20 -4.14 -6.83
C ASP A 21 -11.28 -3.21 -6.00
N ALA A 22 -11.29 -3.36 -4.67
CA ALA A 22 -10.35 -2.68 -3.79
C ALA A 22 -8.98 -3.37 -3.80
N VAL A 23 -7.94 -2.57 -3.64
CA VAL A 23 -6.58 -3.00 -3.37
C VAL A 23 -6.22 -2.44 -2.00
N GLY A 24 -6.23 -3.29 -0.96
CA GLY A 24 -6.22 -2.83 0.42
C GLY A 24 -7.44 -1.97 0.75
N ALA A 25 -7.21 -0.75 1.23
CA ALA A 25 -8.26 0.20 1.61
C ALA A 25 -8.71 1.13 0.47
N ARG A 26 -8.04 1.09 -0.69
CA ARG A 26 -8.28 2.01 -1.81
C ARG A 26 -8.94 1.29 -2.99
N PRO A 27 -9.87 1.93 -3.73
CA PRO A 27 -10.34 1.40 -5.01
C PRO A 27 -9.18 1.25 -5.99
N ARG A 28 -9.17 0.18 -6.79
CA ARG A 28 -8.13 -0.07 -7.81
C ARG A 28 -7.92 1.12 -8.73
N THR A 29 -8.99 1.77 -9.17
CA THR A 29 -8.93 2.95 -10.05
C THR A 29 -8.22 4.15 -9.43
N GLU A 30 -8.30 4.31 -8.10
CA GLU A 30 -7.56 5.35 -7.36
C GLU A 30 -6.06 5.04 -7.34
N VAL A 31 -5.69 3.77 -7.12
CA VAL A 31 -4.29 3.31 -7.16
C VAL A 31 -3.70 3.46 -8.57
N GLU A 32 -4.46 3.12 -9.62
CA GLU A 32 -4.03 3.31 -11.01
C GLU A 32 -3.86 4.79 -11.37
N ALA A 33 -4.71 5.69 -10.84
CA ALA A 33 -4.56 7.12 -11.04
C ALA A 33 -3.29 7.65 -10.34
N ALA A 34 -3.04 7.22 -9.10
CA ALA A 34 -1.83 7.57 -8.37
C ALA A 34 -0.55 7.08 -9.09
N LEU A 35 -0.58 5.87 -9.66
CA LEU A 35 0.51 5.36 -10.49
C LEU A 35 0.78 6.28 -11.69
N ARG A 36 -0.26 6.64 -12.46
CA ARG A 36 -0.12 7.51 -13.64
C ARG A 36 0.40 8.91 -13.29
N ASP A 37 -0.07 9.49 -12.18
CA ASP A 37 0.43 10.78 -11.69
C ASP A 37 1.92 10.69 -11.39
N LEU A 38 2.34 9.66 -10.65
CA LEU A 38 3.74 9.47 -10.26
C LEU A 38 4.64 9.16 -11.47
N GLU A 39 4.16 8.39 -12.44
CA GLU A 39 4.85 8.17 -13.71
C GLU A 39 5.06 9.47 -14.50
N ALA A 40 4.03 10.32 -14.57
CA ALA A 40 4.11 11.61 -15.24
C ALA A 40 5.11 12.55 -14.54
N GLU A 41 5.16 12.54 -13.22
CA GLU A 41 6.15 13.30 -12.45
C GLU A 41 7.57 12.77 -12.65
N ALA A 42 7.74 11.44 -12.67
CA ALA A 42 9.02 10.77 -12.84
C ALA A 42 9.57 10.85 -14.28
N ALA A 43 8.75 11.20 -15.27
CA ALA A 43 9.18 11.43 -16.64
C ALA A 43 10.13 12.64 -16.78
N ALA A 44 10.14 13.53 -15.78
CA ALA A 44 11.13 14.61 -15.71
C ALA A 44 12.49 14.07 -15.21
N PRO A 45 13.61 14.21 -15.97
CA PRO A 45 14.91 13.61 -15.64
C PRO A 45 15.49 13.97 -14.25
N HIS A 46 15.06 15.09 -13.66
CA HIS A 46 15.52 15.56 -12.35
C HIS A 46 14.62 15.14 -11.19
N ARG A 47 13.53 14.40 -11.46
CA ARG A 47 12.56 13.97 -10.44
C ARG A 47 12.52 12.48 -10.21
N GLN A 48 13.26 11.70 -10.99
CA GLN A 48 13.35 10.26 -10.79
C GLN A 48 14.33 9.92 -9.66
N THR A 49 13.84 9.99 -8.43
CA THR A 49 14.58 9.64 -7.21
C THR A 49 14.47 8.14 -6.91
N GLN A 50 15.28 7.63 -5.98
CA GLN A 50 15.10 6.26 -5.49
C GLN A 50 13.75 6.10 -4.77
N ILE A 51 13.27 7.15 -4.08
CA ILE A 51 11.95 7.18 -3.44
C ILE A 51 10.85 6.97 -4.48
N SER A 52 10.84 7.76 -5.56
CA SER A 52 9.80 7.65 -6.58
C SER A 52 9.84 6.29 -7.29
N ARG A 53 11.03 5.71 -7.50
CA ARG A 53 11.18 4.34 -8.04
C ARG A 53 10.59 3.28 -7.10
N GLY A 54 10.81 3.41 -5.80
CA GLY A 54 10.22 2.52 -4.80
C GLY A 54 8.69 2.60 -4.77
N ALA A 55 8.15 3.82 -4.78
CA ALA A 55 6.70 4.03 -4.81
C ALA A 55 6.05 3.46 -6.08
N LEU A 56 6.66 3.68 -7.25
CA LEU A 56 6.23 3.06 -8.51
C LEU A 56 6.23 1.54 -8.42
N ALA A 57 7.30 0.93 -7.89
CA ALA A 57 7.40 -0.51 -7.72
C ALA A 57 6.28 -1.05 -6.80
N GLY A 58 5.97 -0.35 -5.72
CA GLY A 58 4.85 -0.66 -4.83
C GLY A 58 3.50 -0.67 -5.57
N TYR A 59 3.19 0.40 -6.31
CA TYR A 59 1.94 0.49 -7.08
C TYR A 59 1.82 -0.56 -8.18
N ILE A 60 2.87 -0.77 -8.97
CA ILE A 60 2.91 -1.78 -10.03
C ILE A 60 2.67 -3.17 -9.43
N TRP A 61 3.28 -3.48 -8.29
CA TRP A 61 3.11 -4.76 -7.62
C TRP A 61 1.69 -4.96 -7.08
N VAL A 62 1.12 -4.00 -6.35
CA VAL A 62 -0.24 -4.16 -5.80
C VAL A 62 -1.33 -4.22 -6.89
N LEU A 63 -1.06 -3.64 -8.06
CA LEU A 63 -1.92 -3.77 -9.24
C LEU A 63 -1.74 -5.12 -9.97
N GLY A 64 -0.81 -5.98 -9.53
CA GLY A 64 -0.50 -7.27 -10.14
C GLY A 64 0.28 -7.16 -11.46
N SER A 65 0.88 -6.00 -11.72
CA SER A 65 1.68 -5.75 -12.93
C SER A 65 3.16 -6.13 -12.76
N ALA A 66 3.58 -6.46 -11.53
CA ALA A 66 4.89 -7.06 -11.24
C ALA A 66 4.71 -8.42 -10.54
N GLN A 67 5.52 -9.39 -10.97
CA GLN A 67 5.55 -10.74 -10.41
C GLN A 67 6.55 -10.90 -9.27
N THR A 68 7.28 -9.85 -8.90
CA THR A 68 8.29 -9.91 -7.84
C THR A 68 7.94 -8.89 -6.77
N THR A 69 8.02 -9.31 -5.50
CA THR A 69 7.77 -8.42 -4.37
C THR A 69 8.89 -7.38 -4.28
N PRO A 70 8.56 -6.10 -4.06
CA PRO A 70 9.51 -5.00 -4.23
C PRO A 70 10.65 -4.95 -3.20
N VAL A 71 10.44 -5.50 -2.00
CA VAL A 71 11.38 -5.51 -0.86
C VAL A 71 11.93 -6.91 -0.62
N THR A 72 11.07 -7.93 -0.56
CA THR A 72 11.50 -9.29 -0.25
C THR A 72 12.09 -10.03 -1.45
N GLY A 73 11.77 -9.63 -2.69
CA GLY A 73 12.25 -10.27 -3.91
C GLY A 73 11.62 -11.64 -4.20
N ASP A 74 10.59 -12.01 -3.46
CA ASP A 74 9.82 -13.24 -3.62
C ASP A 74 8.94 -13.17 -4.87
N GLN A 75 8.63 -14.33 -5.44
CA GLN A 75 7.75 -14.41 -6.61
C GLN A 75 6.28 -14.41 -6.20
N SER A 76 5.49 -13.55 -6.85
CA SER A 76 4.03 -13.49 -6.81
C SER A 76 3.47 -13.89 -8.17
N SER A 77 2.53 -14.83 -8.20
CA SER A 77 1.90 -15.32 -9.42
C SER A 77 0.76 -14.42 -9.92
N ALA A 78 0.28 -13.48 -9.11
CA ALA A 78 -0.89 -12.64 -9.37
C ALA A 78 -0.83 -11.31 -8.60
N ALA A 79 -1.90 -10.51 -8.71
CA ALA A 79 -2.11 -9.37 -7.82
C ALA A 79 -2.12 -9.85 -6.35
N PRO A 80 -1.37 -9.18 -5.46
CA PRO A 80 -1.27 -9.60 -4.07
C PRO A 80 -2.60 -9.39 -3.36
N ASN A 81 -2.94 -10.32 -2.47
CA ASN A 81 -4.03 -10.14 -1.52
C ASN A 81 -3.60 -9.23 -0.35
N ASP A 82 -4.55 -8.85 0.52
CA ASP A 82 -4.28 -7.95 1.64
C ASP A 82 -3.23 -8.47 2.63
N GLU A 83 -3.15 -9.80 2.81
CA GLU A 83 -2.15 -10.43 3.67
C GLU A 83 -0.74 -10.25 3.08
N GLN A 84 -0.59 -10.48 1.77
CA GLN A 84 0.68 -10.28 1.06
C GLN A 84 1.10 -8.82 1.08
N ILE A 85 0.17 -7.88 0.83
CA ILE A 85 0.43 -6.43 0.92
C ILE A 85 0.93 -6.06 2.34
N THR A 86 0.27 -6.59 3.37
CA THR A 86 0.64 -6.33 4.78
C THR A 86 1.99 -6.93 5.15
N ALA A 87 2.28 -8.15 4.67
CA ALA A 87 3.56 -8.82 4.89
C ALA A 87 4.71 -8.00 4.27
N GLU A 88 4.53 -7.52 3.05
CA GLU A 88 5.54 -6.73 2.35
C GLU A 88 5.77 -5.36 3.01
N LEU A 89 4.68 -4.70 3.45
CA LEU A 89 4.76 -3.45 4.21
C LEU A 89 5.54 -3.64 5.53
N THR A 90 5.31 -4.76 6.23
CA THR A 90 6.04 -5.11 7.46
C THR A 90 7.52 -5.38 7.18
N SER A 91 7.82 -6.02 6.05
CA SER A 91 9.21 -6.23 5.60
C SER A 91 9.92 -4.91 5.28
N ALA A 92 9.24 -3.98 4.62
CA ALA A 92 9.76 -2.64 4.34
C ALA A 92 10.07 -1.87 5.63
N GLU A 93 9.14 -1.87 6.59
CA GLU A 93 9.33 -1.26 7.91
C GLU A 93 10.54 -1.85 8.65
N ARG A 94 10.65 -3.20 8.67
CA ARG A 94 11.79 -3.88 9.29
C ARG A 94 13.11 -3.44 8.66
N GLN A 95 13.19 -3.40 7.33
CA GLN A 95 14.42 -3.00 6.64
C GLN A 95 14.76 -1.51 6.85
N LEU A 96 13.78 -0.62 6.98
CA LEU A 96 14.01 0.79 7.29
C LEU A 96 14.58 1.00 8.71
N THR A 97 14.24 0.10 9.64
CA THR A 97 14.70 0.13 11.04
C THR A 97 16.00 -0.63 11.29
N ASP A 98 16.37 -1.60 10.44
CA ASP A 98 17.59 -2.39 10.57
C ASP A 98 18.76 -1.76 9.77
N PRO A 99 19.77 -1.19 10.45
CA PRO A 99 20.90 -0.55 9.76
C PRO A 99 21.85 -1.53 9.06
N VAL A 100 21.75 -2.84 9.34
CA VAL A 100 22.69 -3.88 8.87
C VAL A 100 22.26 -4.49 7.53
N ARG A 101 20.96 -4.53 7.22
CA ARG A 101 20.41 -5.14 5.99
C ARG A 101 20.24 -4.11 4.86
N ARG A 102 21.31 -3.84 4.11
CA ARG A 102 21.33 -2.85 3.02
C ARG A 102 21.42 -3.47 1.62
N ASP A 103 20.68 -4.54 1.37
CA ASP A 103 20.65 -5.18 0.04
C ASP A 103 19.95 -4.29 -1.01
N ILE A 104 19.05 -3.42 -0.56
CA ILE A 104 18.29 -2.46 -1.38
C ILE A 104 18.51 -1.04 -0.83
N PRO A 105 18.59 0.00 -1.69
CA PRO A 105 18.71 1.38 -1.21
C PRO A 105 17.59 1.77 -0.25
N ARG A 106 17.94 2.36 0.90
CA ARG A 106 16.96 2.78 1.93
C ARG A 106 15.86 3.70 1.38
N GLU A 107 16.21 4.62 0.50
CA GLU A 107 15.27 5.54 -0.15
C GLU A 107 14.25 4.81 -1.03
N TYR A 108 14.67 3.74 -1.70
CA TYR A 108 13.75 2.90 -2.46
C TYR A 108 12.78 2.19 -1.52
N VAL A 109 13.27 1.59 -0.43
CA VAL A 109 12.41 0.92 0.57
C VAL A 109 11.42 1.91 1.19
N GLN A 110 11.84 3.16 1.42
CA GLN A 110 10.97 4.23 1.90
C GLN A 110 9.80 4.48 0.93
N GLY A 111 10.09 4.62 -0.36
CA GLY A 111 9.06 4.83 -1.38
C GLY A 111 8.06 3.67 -1.46
N VAL A 112 8.54 2.42 -1.37
CA VAL A 112 7.67 1.24 -1.33
C VAL A 112 6.76 1.31 -0.10
N TRP A 113 7.33 1.59 1.08
CA TRP A 113 6.57 1.69 2.32
C TRP A 113 5.51 2.81 2.24
N ASP A 114 5.84 3.99 1.72
CA ASP A 114 4.90 5.11 1.58
C ASP A 114 3.71 4.74 0.68
N ALA A 115 3.98 4.10 -0.47
CA ALA A 115 2.94 3.64 -1.39
C ALA A 115 2.02 2.59 -0.73
N LEU A 116 2.61 1.57 -0.10
CA LEU A 116 1.84 0.50 0.54
C LEU A 116 1.08 0.99 1.78
N ALA A 117 1.63 1.92 2.55
CA ALA A 117 0.95 2.56 3.68
C ALA A 117 -0.27 3.35 3.21
N TRP A 118 -0.17 4.05 2.08
CA TRP A 118 -1.31 4.75 1.50
C TRP A 118 -2.40 3.82 0.95
N VAL A 119 -2.00 2.75 0.23
CA VAL A 119 -2.90 1.71 -0.30
C VAL A 119 -3.66 1.01 0.82
N THR A 120 -2.98 0.69 1.92
CA THR A 120 -3.59 0.03 3.09
C THR A 120 -4.34 1.00 4.02
N GLY A 121 -4.41 2.30 3.68
CA GLY A 121 -5.09 3.31 4.48
C GLY A 121 -4.38 3.66 5.79
N ARG A 122 -3.12 3.22 5.99
CA ARG A 122 -2.29 3.63 7.13
C ARG A 122 -1.75 5.07 6.98
N SER A 123 -1.79 5.60 5.77
CA SER A 123 -1.47 6.99 5.44
C SER A 123 -2.53 7.57 4.51
N ASP A 124 -2.91 8.83 4.74
CA ASP A 124 -3.71 9.60 3.78
C ASP A 124 -2.84 10.34 2.75
N LYS A 125 -1.53 10.38 2.96
CA LYS A 125 -0.59 11.04 2.07
C LYS A 125 -0.11 10.04 1.02
N LYS A 126 -0.39 10.33 -0.25
CA LYS A 126 0.27 9.68 -1.38
C LYS A 126 1.73 10.16 -1.48
N PRO A 127 2.67 9.28 -1.88
CA PRO A 127 4.08 9.62 -2.11
C PRO A 127 4.28 10.65 -3.22
#